data_AF-A0A7S0K358-F1
#
_entry.id   AF-A0A7S0K358-F1
#
_cell.length_a   1.000
_cell.length_b   1.000
_cell.length_c   1.000
_cell.angle_alpha   90.00
_cell.angle_beta   90.00
_cell.angle_gamma   90.00
#
_symmetry.space_group_name_H-M   'P 1'
#
loop_
_entity.id
_entity.type
_entity.pdbx_description
1 polymer ?
#
loop_
_entity_poly.entity_id
_entity_poly.type
_entity_poly.pdbx_seq_one_letter_code
_entity_poly.pdbx_strand_id
1 'polypeptide(L)'
;DPAAGVSATLAPLPDRTPNLLIGFLASMFLGVSATNFVMTGAFEMANDREIGTRVKMRVSGLKHYFLALFSFDMVYALTPLMVATIVALALGTPVLGDSRAGGFVCATLLFVPAGAMQAYLVSTLFVRSLETAGPIIPMFMTFSGLLPHLVAQSLETTSSLDAGRSLRRGLAFIPTFNYYSGLNSLALLTFTDPPGEGQPFSQEAVFGMENGVGYHLAWAAGQIVLEASALWLLENWEWVGATLCRRHEGSRSAAGASPASGAAKVVAAPAPALEGELAGASSQPRAAAASGAAVRAADRDEEE
;
A
#
# COMPACT_ATOMS: atom_id res chain seq x y z
N ASP A 1 -34.82 7.41 -50.63
CA ASP A 1 -34.86 7.88 -49.24
C ASP A 1 -34.11 6.98 -48.27
N PRO A 2 -32.84 7.27 -47.97
CA PRO A 2 -32.13 6.71 -46.82
C PRO A 2 -31.84 7.82 -45.80
N ALA A 3 -32.89 8.50 -45.34
CA ALA A 3 -32.83 9.56 -44.33
C ALA A 3 -33.78 9.29 -43.16
N ALA A 4 -34.04 8.01 -42.87
CA ALA A 4 -34.67 7.61 -41.61
C ALA A 4 -33.58 7.61 -40.53
N GLY A 5 -33.35 8.81 -39.97
CA GLY A 5 -32.49 9.01 -38.83
C GLY A 5 -32.95 8.15 -37.66
N VAL A 6 -32.11 7.19 -37.29
CA VAL A 6 -32.10 6.63 -35.94
C VAL A 6 -31.53 7.73 -35.06
N SER A 7 -32.37 8.72 -34.75
CA SER A 7 -32.18 9.58 -33.60
C SER A 7 -32.44 8.68 -32.40
N ALA A 8 -31.43 7.91 -32.01
CA ALA A 8 -31.40 7.25 -30.71
C ALA A 8 -31.43 8.40 -29.71
N THR A 9 -32.64 8.75 -29.29
CA THR A 9 -32.88 9.67 -28.19
C THR A 9 -32.18 9.00 -27.01
N LEU A 10 -30.98 9.46 -26.69
CA LEU A 10 -30.26 9.13 -25.48
C LEU A 10 -31.23 9.42 -24.35
N ALA A 11 -31.90 8.38 -23.86
CA ALA A 11 -32.72 8.49 -22.67
C ALA A 11 -31.82 9.13 -21.61
N PRO A 12 -32.29 10.20 -20.92
CA PRO A 12 -31.51 10.84 -19.89
C PRO A 12 -31.01 9.75 -18.95
N LEU A 13 -29.69 9.64 -18.83
CA LEU A 13 -29.06 8.73 -17.88
C LEU A 13 -29.73 9.00 -16.53
N PRO A 14 -30.40 8.01 -15.91
CA PRO A 14 -31.06 8.22 -14.63
C PRO A 14 -30.05 8.81 -13.65
N ASP A 15 -30.50 9.67 -12.72
CA ASP A 15 -29.72 10.39 -11.68
C ASP A 15 -28.87 9.44 -10.80
N ARG A 16 -27.87 8.81 -11.41
CA ARG A 16 -26.99 7.76 -10.87
C ARG A 16 -25.53 8.20 -10.89
N THR A 17 -25.26 9.38 -11.45
CA THR A 17 -23.98 10.10 -11.45
C THR A 17 -23.31 10.19 -10.07
N PRO A 18 -24.01 10.51 -8.96
CA PRO A 18 -23.35 10.57 -7.65
C PRO A 18 -22.83 9.21 -7.18
N ASN A 19 -23.54 8.11 -7.47
CA ASN A 19 -23.12 6.76 -7.06
C ASN A 19 -21.91 6.26 -7.86
N LEU A 20 -21.79 6.64 -9.13
CA LEU A 20 -20.60 6.35 -9.95
C LEU A 20 -19.35 7.04 -9.40
N LEU A 21 -19.46 8.33 -9.07
CA LEU A 21 -18.34 9.08 -8.51
C LEU A 21 -17.91 8.52 -7.14
N ILE A 22 -18.87 8.17 -6.29
CA ILE A 22 -18.60 7.54 -4.99
C ILE A 22 -17.90 6.20 -5.17
N GLY A 23 -18.37 5.34 -6.09
CA GLY A 23 -17.74 4.04 -6.35
C GLY A 23 -16.30 4.16 -6.86
N PHE A 24 -16.06 5.11 -7.76
CA PHE A 24 -14.72 5.41 -8.28
C PHE A 24 -13.78 5.98 -7.22
N LEU A 25 -14.23 6.99 -6.45
CA LEU A 25 -13.40 7.58 -5.41
C LEU A 25 -13.12 6.58 -4.28
N ALA A 26 -14.11 5.76 -3.90
CA ALA A 26 -13.94 4.74 -2.89
C ALA A 26 -12.90 3.69 -3.31
N SER A 27 -12.93 3.22 -4.56
CA SER A 27 -11.93 2.26 -5.06
C SER A 27 -10.52 2.86 -5.07
N MET A 28 -10.39 4.14 -5.42
CA MET A 28 -9.12 4.88 -5.30
C MET A 28 -8.63 4.97 -3.86
N PHE A 29 -9.44 5.46 -2.93
CA PHE A 29 -9.02 5.64 -1.53
C PHE A 29 -8.71 4.30 -0.85
N LEU A 30 -9.52 3.28 -1.10
CA LEU A 30 -9.28 1.92 -0.60
C LEU A 30 -8.00 1.33 -1.19
N GLY A 31 -7.76 1.51 -2.49
CA GLY A 31 -6.55 1.03 -3.14
C GLY A 31 -5.30 1.71 -2.61
N VAL A 32 -5.31 3.04 -2.41
CA VAL A 32 -4.18 3.79 -1.82
C VAL A 32 -3.94 3.34 -0.39
N SER A 33 -5.00 3.21 0.41
CA SER A 33 -4.91 2.79 1.80
C SER A 33 -4.34 1.37 1.92
N ALA A 34 -4.88 0.42 1.16
CA ALA A 34 -4.41 -0.97 1.17
C ALA A 34 -2.96 -1.08 0.69
N THR A 35 -2.59 -0.32 -0.35
CA THR A 35 -1.21 -0.23 -0.81
C THR A 35 -0.28 0.25 0.29
N ASN A 36 -0.67 1.30 1.03
CA ASN A 36 0.10 1.82 2.16
C ASN A 36 0.33 0.78 3.28
N PHE A 37 -0.67 -0.05 3.57
CA PHE A 37 -0.55 -1.09 4.59
C PHE A 37 0.42 -2.22 4.20
N VAL A 38 0.42 -2.66 2.95
CA VAL A 38 1.23 -3.83 2.53
C VAL A 38 2.74 -3.55 2.43
N MET A 39 3.16 -2.28 2.60
CA MET A 39 4.56 -1.89 2.45
C MET A 39 5.37 -1.92 3.74
N THR A 40 4.73 -2.14 4.89
CA THR A 40 5.40 -2.09 6.19
C THR A 40 6.58 -3.08 6.27
N GLY A 41 6.40 -4.35 5.89
CA GLY A 41 7.53 -5.29 5.92
C GLY A 41 8.58 -5.03 4.84
N ALA A 42 8.24 -4.36 3.74
CA ALA A 42 9.25 -3.95 2.75
C ALA A 42 10.22 -2.90 3.32
N PHE A 43 9.72 -2.01 4.19
CA PHE A 43 10.53 -1.06 4.95
C PHE A 43 11.38 -1.78 6.01
N GLU A 44 10.79 -2.70 6.78
CA GLU A 44 11.56 -3.50 7.74
C GLU A 44 12.64 -4.33 7.06
N MET A 45 12.38 -4.87 5.87
CA MET A 45 13.38 -5.57 5.07
C MET A 45 14.54 -4.66 4.63
N ALA A 46 14.26 -3.39 4.33
CA ALA A 46 15.30 -2.41 4.01
C ALA A 46 16.13 -2.06 5.26
N ASN A 47 15.45 -1.87 6.41
CA ASN A 47 16.06 -1.59 7.71
C ASN A 47 16.96 -2.76 8.17
N ASP A 48 16.46 -3.99 8.12
CA ASP A 48 17.20 -5.21 8.46
C ASP A 48 18.44 -5.42 7.59
N ARG A 49 18.39 -4.97 6.33
CA ARG A 49 19.53 -5.01 5.41
C ARG A 49 20.60 -3.99 5.83
N GLU A 50 20.19 -2.78 6.18
CA GLU A 50 21.10 -1.72 6.63
C GLU A 50 21.84 -2.10 7.92
N ILE A 51 21.12 -2.68 8.89
CA ILE A 51 21.67 -3.12 10.19
C ILE A 51 22.41 -4.47 10.06
N GLY A 52 22.23 -5.19 8.96
CA GLY A 52 22.79 -6.51 8.71
C GLY A 52 22.15 -7.62 9.54
N THR A 53 20.94 -7.41 10.07
CA THR A 53 20.17 -8.37 10.86
C THR A 53 19.96 -9.68 10.09
N ARG A 54 19.64 -9.59 8.80
CA ARG A 54 19.42 -10.77 7.95
C ARG A 54 20.65 -11.67 7.85
N VAL A 55 21.85 -11.08 7.78
CA VAL A 55 23.10 -11.85 7.75
C VAL A 55 23.33 -12.52 9.11
N LYS A 56 23.10 -11.80 10.22
CA LYS A 56 23.20 -12.35 11.58
C LYS A 56 22.25 -13.55 11.76
N MET A 57 20.98 -13.42 11.36
CA MET A 57 20.00 -14.51 11.42
C MET A 57 20.45 -15.74 10.63
N ARG A 58 21.02 -15.55 9.43
CA ARG A 58 21.53 -16.65 8.60
C ARG A 58 22.72 -17.36 9.24
N VAL A 59 23.66 -16.60 9.84
CA VAL A 59 24.80 -17.17 10.58
C VAL A 59 24.33 -17.94 11.81
N SER A 60 23.25 -17.50 12.46
CA SER A 60 22.59 -18.22 13.56
C SER A 60 21.77 -19.43 13.10
N GLY A 61 21.73 -19.74 11.81
CA GLY A 61 21.02 -20.91 11.27
C GLY A 61 19.52 -20.70 11.00
N LEU A 62 19.00 -19.48 11.14
CA LEU A 62 17.61 -19.16 10.79
C LEU A 62 17.49 -18.98 9.26
N LYS A 63 16.80 -19.92 8.62
CA LYS A 63 16.68 -19.99 7.14
C LYS A 63 15.40 -19.40 6.56
N HIS A 64 14.38 -19.13 7.39
CA HIS A 64 13.04 -18.76 6.93
C HIS A 64 12.69 -17.29 7.18
N TYR A 65 13.58 -16.38 6.78
CA TYR A 65 13.40 -14.94 7.01
C TYR A 65 12.15 -14.40 6.32
N PHE A 66 11.99 -14.67 5.02
CA PHE A 66 10.86 -14.17 4.25
C PHE A 66 9.53 -14.72 4.73
N LEU A 67 9.47 -16.00 5.08
CA LEU A 67 8.23 -16.62 5.57
C LEU A 67 7.78 -15.98 6.90
N ALA A 68 8.73 -15.70 7.80
CA ALA A 68 8.43 -15.05 9.08
C ALA A 68 7.91 -13.62 8.88
N LEU A 69 8.63 -12.83 8.07
CA LEU A 69 8.24 -11.45 7.75
C LEU A 69 6.88 -11.39 7.03
N PHE A 70 6.68 -12.26 6.04
CA PHE A 70 5.43 -12.40 5.31
C PHE A 70 4.26 -12.76 6.23
N SER A 71 4.45 -13.73 7.14
CA SER A 71 3.40 -14.14 8.07
C SER A 71 3.00 -12.99 9.00
N PHE A 72 3.98 -12.20 9.47
CA PHE A 72 3.73 -11.01 10.27
C PHE A 72 2.93 -9.97 9.47
N ASP A 73 3.36 -9.67 8.25
CA ASP A 73 2.67 -8.71 7.38
C ASP A 73 1.25 -9.15 7.03
N MET A 74 1.01 -10.45 6.83
CA MET A 74 -0.34 -10.96 6.58
C MET A 74 -1.25 -10.68 7.77
N VAL A 75 -0.80 -10.97 9.00
CA VAL A 75 -1.59 -10.69 10.20
C VAL A 75 -1.79 -9.19 10.39
N TYR A 76 -0.72 -8.41 10.22
CA TYR A 76 -0.72 -6.96 10.44
C TYR A 76 -1.58 -6.20 9.42
N ALA A 77 -1.54 -6.58 8.14
CA ALA A 77 -2.29 -5.92 7.07
C ALA A 77 -3.74 -6.44 6.96
N LEU A 78 -3.97 -7.76 7.10
CA LEU A 78 -5.33 -8.32 6.98
C LEU A 78 -6.22 -7.88 8.13
N THR A 79 -5.71 -7.81 9.37
CA THR A 79 -6.54 -7.44 10.53
C THR A 79 -7.27 -6.10 10.35
N PRO A 80 -6.61 -4.96 10.10
CA PRO A 80 -7.29 -3.68 9.91
C PRO A 80 -8.17 -3.66 8.66
N LEU A 81 -7.78 -4.35 7.58
CA LEU A 81 -8.58 -4.42 6.35
C LEU A 81 -9.88 -5.22 6.57
N MET A 82 -9.82 -6.33 7.31
CA MET A 82 -11.01 -7.10 7.68
C MET A 82 -11.92 -6.30 8.62
N VAL A 83 -11.35 -5.60 9.61
CA VAL A 83 -12.12 -4.70 10.49
C VAL A 83 -12.79 -3.59 9.67
N ALA A 84 -12.07 -2.94 8.76
CA ALA A 84 -12.62 -1.92 7.88
C ALA A 84 -13.76 -2.46 7.00
N THR A 85 -13.61 -3.69 6.51
CA THR A 85 -14.67 -4.38 5.75
C THR A 85 -15.92 -4.59 6.59
N ILE A 86 -15.75 -5.12 7.81
CA ILE A 86 -16.87 -5.36 8.74
C ILE A 86 -17.59 -4.04 9.07
N VAL A 87 -16.84 -2.98 9.36
CA VAL A 87 -17.40 -1.66 9.64
C VAL A 87 -18.16 -1.11 8.42
N ALA A 88 -17.58 -1.19 7.23
CA ALA A 88 -18.20 -0.67 6.01
C ALA A 88 -19.41 -1.51 5.55
N LEU A 89 -19.47 -2.80 5.91
CA LEU A 89 -20.68 -3.63 5.80
C LEU A 89 -21.75 -3.19 6.81
N ALA A 90 -21.37 -3.00 8.07
CA ALA A 90 -22.29 -2.57 9.12
C ALA A 90 -22.91 -1.19 8.86
N LEU A 91 -22.16 -0.29 8.21
CA LEU A 91 -22.63 1.03 7.79
C LEU A 91 -23.44 1.03 6.48
N GLY A 92 -23.58 -0.13 5.81
CA GLY A 92 -24.34 -0.23 4.56
C GLY A 92 -23.73 0.58 3.42
N THR A 93 -22.39 0.66 3.35
CA THR A 93 -21.74 1.44 2.29
C THR A 93 -22.10 0.88 0.90
N PRO A 94 -22.39 1.74 -0.10
CA PRO A 94 -22.87 1.27 -1.42
C PRO A 94 -21.85 0.43 -2.19
N VAL A 95 -20.58 0.45 -1.78
CA VAL A 95 -19.48 -0.35 -2.35
C VAL A 95 -19.47 -1.77 -1.81
N LEU A 96 -19.91 -1.97 -0.56
CA LEU A 96 -19.95 -3.28 0.11
C LEU A 96 -21.37 -3.80 0.35
N GLY A 97 -22.40 -3.02 -0.01
CA GLY A 97 -23.79 -3.45 0.00
C GLY A 97 -24.02 -4.68 -0.89
N ASP A 98 -25.02 -5.49 -0.52
CA ASP A 98 -25.42 -6.73 -1.21
C ASP A 98 -24.35 -7.85 -1.17
N SER A 99 -24.39 -8.77 -2.15
CA SER A 99 -23.46 -9.90 -2.27
C SER A 99 -22.06 -9.54 -2.77
N ARG A 100 -21.73 -8.24 -2.88
CA ARG A 100 -20.41 -7.75 -3.34
C ARG A 100 -19.33 -7.88 -2.27
N ALA A 101 -19.73 -8.00 -1.01
CA ALA A 101 -18.86 -8.22 0.14
C ALA A 101 -17.87 -9.37 -0.09
N GLY A 102 -18.35 -10.49 -0.64
CA GLY A 102 -17.51 -11.66 -0.93
C GLY A 102 -16.44 -11.37 -1.97
N GLY A 103 -16.79 -10.66 -3.05
CA GLY A 103 -15.83 -10.24 -4.07
C GLY A 103 -14.76 -9.30 -3.51
N PHE A 104 -15.17 -8.35 -2.66
CA PHE A 104 -14.25 -7.45 -1.97
C PHE A 104 -13.28 -8.22 -1.07
N VAL A 105 -13.80 -9.10 -0.19
CA VAL A 105 -12.99 -9.91 0.73
C VAL A 105 -11.99 -10.77 -0.05
N CYS A 106 -12.42 -11.45 -1.11
CA CYS A 106 -11.53 -12.24 -1.96
C CYS A 106 -10.46 -11.37 -2.64
N ALA A 107 -10.83 -10.21 -3.17
CA ALA A 107 -9.88 -9.29 -3.79
C ALA A 107 -8.84 -8.81 -2.79
N THR A 108 -9.24 -8.47 -1.56
CA THR A 108 -8.33 -8.06 -0.49
C THR A 108 -7.44 -9.22 -0.04
N LEU A 109 -8.01 -10.41 0.19
CA LEU A 109 -7.25 -11.59 0.62
C LEU A 109 -6.18 -12.03 -0.38
N LEU A 110 -6.41 -11.84 -1.68
CA LEU A 110 -5.41 -12.13 -2.71
C LEU A 110 -4.47 -10.95 -2.96
N PHE A 111 -4.95 -9.71 -2.81
CA PHE A 111 -4.11 -8.53 -2.97
C PHE A 111 -3.05 -8.40 -1.88
N VAL A 112 -3.40 -8.57 -0.61
CA VAL A 112 -2.45 -8.39 0.50
C VAL A 112 -1.17 -9.22 0.32
N PRO A 113 -1.23 -10.54 0.05
CA PRO A 113 -0.01 -11.32 -0.18
C PRO A 113 0.75 -10.91 -1.44
N ALA A 114 0.07 -10.64 -2.56
CA ALA A 114 0.73 -10.17 -3.79
C ALA A 114 1.40 -8.80 -3.58
N GLY A 115 0.67 -7.82 -3.04
CA GLY A 115 1.18 -6.49 -2.74
C GLY A 115 2.38 -6.50 -1.80
N ALA A 116 2.35 -7.33 -0.75
CA ALA A 116 3.48 -7.48 0.17
C ALA A 116 4.72 -8.08 -0.53
N MET A 117 4.54 -9.15 -1.31
CA MET A 117 5.64 -9.78 -2.04
C MET A 117 6.22 -8.85 -3.11
N GLN A 118 5.39 -8.13 -3.85
CA GLN A 118 5.81 -7.07 -4.75
C GLN A 118 6.64 -6.01 -4.02
N ALA A 119 6.17 -5.55 -2.86
CA ALA A 119 6.89 -4.56 -2.05
C ALA A 119 8.26 -5.10 -1.60
N TYR A 120 8.37 -6.39 -1.24
CA TYR A 120 9.66 -7.03 -0.92
C TYR A 120 10.60 -7.05 -2.12
N LEU A 121 10.09 -7.40 -3.31
CA LEU A 121 10.88 -7.37 -4.54
C LEU A 121 11.40 -5.96 -4.83
N VAL A 122 10.55 -4.94 -4.72
CA VAL A 122 10.94 -3.53 -4.89
C VAL A 122 11.96 -3.11 -3.83
N SER A 123 11.79 -3.55 -2.57
CA SER A 123 12.73 -3.28 -1.49
C SER A 123 14.14 -3.79 -1.79
N THR A 124 14.30 -4.86 -2.58
CA THR A 124 15.63 -5.39 -2.96
C THR A 124 16.47 -4.41 -3.80
N LEU A 125 15.83 -3.43 -4.45
CA LEU A 125 16.51 -2.39 -5.23
C LEU A 125 17.24 -1.37 -4.33
N PHE A 126 16.83 -1.23 -3.07
CA PHE A 126 17.38 -0.25 -2.12
C PHE A 126 18.42 -0.90 -1.20
N VAL A 127 19.65 -1.05 -1.68
CA VAL A 127 20.69 -1.82 -0.95
C VAL A 127 21.18 -1.11 0.33
N ARG A 128 21.17 0.23 0.40
CA ARG A 128 21.83 1.00 1.49
C ARG A 128 21.23 2.37 1.81
N SER A 129 19.94 2.55 1.61
CA SER A 129 19.35 3.84 1.94
C SER A 129 17.93 3.62 2.41
N LEU A 130 17.76 3.37 3.71
CA LEU A 130 16.46 3.42 4.34
C LEU A 130 15.80 4.79 4.12
N GLU A 131 16.60 5.86 4.15
CA GLU A 131 16.16 7.23 3.85
C GLU A 131 15.52 7.36 2.47
N THR A 132 16.05 6.64 1.48
CA THR A 132 15.50 6.62 0.11
C THR A 132 14.37 5.60 -0.04
N ALA A 133 14.49 4.42 0.58
CA ALA A 133 13.48 3.36 0.51
C ALA A 133 12.14 3.81 1.13
N GLY A 134 12.20 4.51 2.26
CA GLY A 134 11.04 5.00 3.02
C GLY A 134 10.01 5.75 2.17
N PRO A 135 10.38 6.81 1.44
CA PRO A 135 9.44 7.53 0.58
C PRO A 135 9.24 6.87 -0.79
N ILE A 136 10.26 6.21 -1.37
CA ILE A 136 10.17 5.71 -2.76
C ILE A 136 9.32 4.45 -2.88
N ILE A 137 9.42 3.50 -1.94
CA ILE A 137 8.60 2.27 -2.01
C ILE A 137 7.09 2.63 -2.01
N PRO A 138 6.61 3.51 -1.09
CA PRO A 138 5.25 4.04 -1.13
C PRO A 138 4.83 4.72 -2.41
N MET A 139 5.67 5.61 -2.93
CA MET A 139 5.37 6.27 -4.19
C MET A 139 5.28 5.25 -5.32
N PHE A 140 6.23 4.33 -5.44
CA PHE A 140 6.26 3.34 -6.51
C PHE A 140 5.02 2.43 -6.48
N MET A 141 4.69 1.86 -5.33
CA MET A 141 3.55 0.97 -5.21
C MET A 141 2.23 1.71 -5.47
N THR A 142 2.09 2.93 -4.97
CA THR A 142 0.89 3.75 -5.20
C THR A 142 0.76 4.12 -6.67
N PHE A 143 1.80 4.67 -7.29
CA PHE A 143 1.73 5.14 -8.68
C PHE A 143 1.69 4.01 -9.71
N SER A 144 2.34 2.87 -9.44
CA SER A 144 2.25 1.69 -10.32
C SER A 144 0.85 1.13 -10.43
N GLY A 145 0.01 1.32 -9.40
CA GLY A 145 -1.41 0.95 -9.45
C GLY A 145 -2.31 2.07 -9.92
N LEU A 146 -2.15 3.25 -9.33
CA LEU A 146 -3.09 4.36 -9.51
C LEU A 146 -3.00 5.00 -10.91
N LEU A 147 -1.79 5.30 -11.42
CA LEU A 147 -1.67 6.00 -12.71
C LEU A 147 -2.24 5.17 -13.85
N PRO A 148 -1.89 3.88 -14.02
CA PRO A 148 -2.46 3.11 -15.11
C PRO A 148 -3.95 2.89 -14.92
N HIS A 149 -4.46 2.85 -13.67
CA HIS A 149 -5.89 2.77 -13.40
C HIS A 149 -6.63 4.03 -13.89
N LEU A 150 -6.11 5.22 -13.59
CA LEU A 150 -6.65 6.48 -14.08
C LEU A 150 -6.60 6.57 -15.61
N VAL A 151 -5.51 6.12 -16.22
CA VAL A 151 -5.38 6.07 -17.68
C VAL A 151 -6.41 5.13 -18.29
N ALA A 152 -6.55 3.91 -17.77
CA ALA A 152 -7.54 2.95 -18.25
C ALA A 152 -8.97 3.50 -18.12
N GLN A 153 -9.31 4.10 -16.97
CA GLN A 153 -10.60 4.73 -16.75
C GLN A 153 -10.85 5.90 -17.71
N SER A 154 -9.84 6.74 -17.93
CA SER A 154 -9.92 7.86 -18.88
C SER A 154 -10.17 7.36 -20.31
N LEU A 155 -9.50 6.30 -20.73
CA LEU A 155 -9.72 5.70 -22.05
C LEU A 155 -11.14 5.16 -22.21
N GLU A 156 -11.67 4.47 -21.20
CA GLU A 156 -13.03 3.93 -21.23
C GLU A 156 -14.11 5.02 -21.29
N THR A 157 -13.83 6.18 -20.69
CA THR A 157 -14.79 7.29 -20.60
C THR A 157 -14.71 8.29 -21.75
N THR A 158 -13.52 8.50 -22.34
CA THR A 158 -13.30 9.59 -23.29
C THR A 158 -13.04 9.15 -24.73
N SER A 159 -12.42 7.99 -24.96
CA SER A 159 -11.87 7.66 -26.29
C SER A 159 -12.33 6.31 -26.82
N SER A 160 -12.04 5.22 -26.12
CA SER A 160 -12.31 3.87 -26.58
C SER A 160 -12.45 2.91 -25.40
N LEU A 161 -13.66 2.38 -25.24
CA LEU A 161 -13.98 1.35 -24.27
C LEU A 161 -13.09 0.10 -24.43
N ASP A 162 -12.85 -0.33 -25.67
CA ASP A 162 -12.05 -1.51 -25.97
C ASP A 162 -10.57 -1.29 -25.66
N ALA A 163 -10.03 -0.09 -25.91
CA ALA A 163 -8.65 0.24 -25.57
C ALA A 163 -8.44 0.22 -24.05
N GLY A 164 -9.36 0.82 -23.28
CA GLY A 164 -9.30 0.82 -21.82
C GLY A 164 -9.42 -0.59 -21.22
N ARG A 165 -10.36 -1.41 -21.71
CA ARG A 165 -10.49 -2.82 -21.33
C ARG A 165 -9.24 -3.64 -21.66
N SER A 166 -8.66 -3.41 -22.85
CA SER A 166 -7.42 -4.08 -23.26
C SER A 166 -6.25 -3.68 -22.36
N LEU A 167 -6.16 -2.41 -21.96
CA LEU A 167 -5.16 -1.95 -21.00
C LEU A 167 -5.34 -2.60 -19.62
N ARG A 168 -6.58 -2.71 -19.13
CA ARG A 168 -6.88 -3.42 -17.87
C ARG A 168 -6.46 -4.87 -17.89
N ARG A 169 -6.71 -5.56 -19.00
CA ARG A 169 -6.27 -6.95 -19.18
C ARG A 169 -4.74 -7.03 -19.25
N GLY A 170 -4.13 -6.18 -20.06
CA GLY A 170 -2.68 -6.15 -20.27
C GLY A 170 -1.88 -5.82 -19.01
N LEU A 171 -2.41 -4.99 -18.10
CA LEU A 171 -1.71 -4.56 -16.88
C LEU A 171 -2.15 -5.31 -15.61
N ALA A 172 -3.06 -6.29 -15.71
CA ALA A 172 -3.51 -7.07 -14.56
C ALA A 172 -2.38 -7.84 -13.86
N PHE A 173 -1.21 -7.99 -14.50
CA PHE A 173 -0.01 -8.56 -13.89
C PHE A 173 0.70 -7.63 -12.89
N ILE A 174 0.29 -6.36 -12.74
CA ILE A 174 0.78 -5.48 -11.67
C ILE A 174 -0.20 -5.56 -10.47
N PRO A 175 0.19 -6.09 -9.30
CA PRO A 175 -0.73 -6.36 -8.18
C PRO A 175 -1.53 -5.14 -7.71
N THR A 176 -0.88 -4.00 -7.55
CA THR A 176 -1.53 -2.75 -7.15
C THR A 176 -2.60 -2.35 -8.16
N PHE A 177 -2.26 -2.26 -9.44
CA PHE A 177 -3.20 -1.96 -10.53
C PHE A 177 -4.37 -2.95 -10.60
N ASN A 178 -4.06 -4.24 -10.47
CA ASN A 178 -5.02 -5.32 -10.49
C ASN A 178 -6.07 -5.15 -9.39
N TYR A 179 -5.64 -4.75 -8.18
CA TYR A 179 -6.52 -4.45 -7.07
C TYR A 179 -7.41 -3.23 -7.32
N TYR A 180 -6.85 -2.09 -7.77
CA TYR A 180 -7.67 -0.91 -8.12
C TYR A 180 -8.73 -1.25 -9.18
N SER A 181 -8.35 -1.99 -10.22
CA SER A 181 -9.27 -2.37 -11.30
C SER A 181 -10.32 -3.39 -10.85
N GLY A 182 -9.97 -4.33 -9.97
CA GLY A 182 -10.91 -5.26 -9.34
C GLY A 182 -11.95 -4.54 -8.47
N LEU A 183 -11.51 -3.60 -7.63
CA LEU A 183 -12.41 -2.78 -6.80
C LEU A 183 -13.34 -1.91 -7.65
N ASN A 184 -12.82 -1.32 -8.72
CA ASN A 184 -13.64 -0.54 -9.64
C ASN A 184 -14.66 -1.41 -10.37
N SER A 185 -14.28 -2.61 -10.80
CA SER A 185 -15.21 -3.56 -11.43
C SER A 185 -16.34 -3.94 -10.48
N LEU A 186 -16.02 -4.19 -9.20
CA LEU A 186 -17.03 -4.44 -8.15
C LEU A 186 -17.97 -3.24 -7.92
N ALA A 187 -17.42 -2.02 -7.90
CA ALA A 187 -18.22 -0.81 -7.74
C ALA A 187 -19.15 -0.59 -8.94
N LEU A 188 -18.71 -0.96 -10.14
CA LEU A 188 -19.45 -0.76 -11.38
C LEU A 188 -20.54 -1.81 -11.65
N LEU A 189 -20.55 -2.94 -10.94
CA LEU A 189 -21.55 -4.01 -11.11
C LEU A 189 -22.99 -3.51 -11.06
N THR A 190 -23.28 -2.55 -10.17
CA THR A 190 -24.62 -1.93 -10.03
C THR A 190 -25.12 -1.24 -11.30
N PHE A 191 -24.21 -0.88 -12.21
CA PHE A 191 -24.55 -0.19 -13.45
C PHE A 191 -24.55 -1.14 -14.64
N THR A 192 -23.69 -2.16 -14.65
CA THR A 192 -23.57 -3.09 -15.76
C THR A 192 -24.56 -4.24 -15.69
N ASP A 193 -24.88 -4.72 -14.49
CA ASP A 193 -25.78 -5.85 -14.25
C ASP A 193 -26.58 -5.62 -12.96
N PRO A 194 -27.53 -4.67 -12.97
CA PRO A 194 -28.30 -4.34 -11.78
C PRO A 194 -29.15 -5.54 -11.36
N PRO A 195 -29.06 -6.01 -10.10
CA PRO A 195 -29.97 -7.04 -9.63
C PRO A 195 -31.39 -6.49 -9.62
N GLY A 196 -32.38 -7.40 -9.67
CA GLY A 196 -33.75 -7.04 -9.37
C GLY A 196 -33.85 -6.30 -8.03
N GLU A 197 -34.83 -5.41 -7.88
CA GLU A 197 -34.97 -4.62 -6.66
C GLU A 197 -35.02 -5.52 -5.41
N GLY A 198 -34.12 -5.27 -4.45
CA GLY A 198 -33.98 -6.07 -3.23
C GLY A 198 -33.34 -7.46 -3.42
N GLN A 199 -32.87 -7.80 -4.62
CA GLN A 199 -32.17 -9.06 -4.86
C GLN A 199 -30.65 -8.92 -4.72
N PRO A 200 -29.98 -9.93 -4.16
CA PRO A 200 -28.53 -10.00 -4.17
C PRO A 200 -27.99 -10.19 -5.60
N PHE A 201 -26.76 -9.73 -5.84
CA PHE A 201 -26.01 -10.09 -7.06
C PHE A 201 -25.77 -11.60 -7.09
N SER A 202 -25.91 -12.21 -8.28
CA SER A 202 -25.53 -13.62 -8.46
C SER A 202 -24.02 -13.80 -8.29
N GLN A 203 -23.58 -14.99 -7.87
CA GLN A 203 -22.16 -15.29 -7.79
C GLN A 203 -21.47 -15.19 -9.15
N GLU A 204 -22.18 -15.54 -10.23
CA GLU A 204 -21.69 -15.39 -11.60
C GLU A 204 -21.49 -13.91 -11.98
N ALA A 205 -22.38 -13.02 -11.56
CA ALA A 205 -22.20 -11.58 -11.77
C ALA A 205 -20.95 -11.06 -11.03
N VAL A 206 -20.73 -11.50 -9.79
CA VAL A 206 -19.61 -11.04 -8.94
C VAL A 206 -18.27 -11.68 -9.33
N PHE A 207 -18.24 -12.97 -9.63
CA PHE A 207 -17.01 -13.74 -9.87
C PHE A 207 -16.80 -14.13 -11.34
N GLY A 208 -17.68 -13.69 -12.24
CA GLY A 208 -17.57 -13.94 -13.67
C GLY A 208 -16.26 -13.40 -14.24
N MET A 209 -15.67 -14.16 -15.16
CA MET A 209 -14.47 -13.74 -15.90
C MET A 209 -14.76 -12.57 -16.84
N GLU A 210 -16.00 -12.46 -17.32
CA GLU A 210 -16.45 -11.41 -18.24
C GLU A 210 -16.60 -10.05 -17.56
N ASN A 211 -17.05 -10.05 -16.30
CA ASN A 211 -17.25 -8.84 -15.48
C ASN A 211 -15.95 -8.32 -14.83
N GLY A 212 -14.80 -8.85 -15.23
CA GLY A 212 -13.48 -8.38 -14.83
C GLY A 212 -13.04 -8.81 -13.42
N VAL A 213 -13.96 -8.93 -12.45
CA VAL A 213 -13.59 -9.29 -11.06
C VAL A 213 -12.97 -10.68 -10.99
N GLY A 214 -13.60 -11.71 -11.57
CA GLY A 214 -13.04 -13.06 -11.61
C GLY A 214 -11.68 -13.11 -12.30
N TYR A 215 -11.53 -12.33 -13.38
CA TYR A 215 -10.27 -12.17 -14.10
C TYR A 215 -9.18 -11.55 -13.23
N HIS A 216 -9.49 -10.49 -12.47
CA HIS A 216 -8.56 -9.84 -11.55
C HIS A 216 -8.17 -10.78 -10.39
N LEU A 217 -9.11 -11.57 -9.85
CA LEU A 217 -8.81 -12.57 -8.82
C LEU A 217 -7.89 -13.68 -9.34
N ALA A 218 -8.12 -14.17 -10.55
CA ALA A 218 -7.26 -15.18 -11.18
C ALA A 218 -5.83 -14.65 -11.36
N TRP A 219 -5.68 -13.41 -11.83
CA TRP A 219 -4.37 -12.76 -11.93
C TRP A 219 -3.70 -12.53 -10.58
N ALA A 220 -4.46 -12.15 -9.55
CA ALA A 220 -3.92 -11.99 -8.19
C ALA A 220 -3.37 -13.32 -7.65
N ALA A 221 -4.10 -14.41 -7.83
CA ALA A 221 -3.62 -15.75 -7.47
C ALA A 221 -2.34 -16.12 -8.25
N GLY A 222 -2.30 -15.85 -9.56
CA GLY A 222 -1.11 -16.07 -10.38
C GLY A 222 0.10 -15.24 -9.93
N GLN A 223 -0.12 -13.98 -9.55
CA GLN A 223 0.92 -13.08 -9.03
C GLN A 223 1.55 -13.62 -7.76
N ILE A 224 0.74 -14.10 -6.80
CA ILE A 224 1.26 -14.70 -5.56
C ILE A 224 2.26 -15.82 -5.90
N VAL A 225 1.91 -16.70 -6.84
CA VAL A 225 2.81 -17.80 -7.25
C VAL A 225 4.08 -17.26 -7.92
N LEU A 226 3.96 -16.30 -8.83
CA LEU A 226 5.10 -15.72 -9.55
C LEU A 226 6.06 -14.98 -8.60
N GLU A 227 5.53 -14.16 -7.70
CA GLU A 227 6.33 -13.36 -6.77
C GLU A 227 6.91 -14.20 -5.65
N ALA A 228 6.17 -15.19 -5.13
CA ALA A 228 6.72 -16.18 -4.21
C ALA A 228 7.88 -16.94 -4.85
N SER A 229 7.75 -17.33 -6.13
CA SER A 229 8.82 -17.99 -6.87
C SER A 229 10.04 -17.08 -7.05
N ALA A 230 9.82 -15.80 -7.38
CA ALA A 230 10.89 -14.81 -7.50
C ALA A 230 11.62 -14.60 -6.16
N LEU A 231 10.89 -14.44 -5.05
CA LEU A 231 11.47 -14.31 -3.71
C LEU A 231 12.22 -15.57 -3.28
N TRP A 232 11.67 -16.75 -3.57
CA TRP A 232 12.34 -18.02 -3.31
C TRP A 232 13.65 -18.14 -4.10
N LEU A 233 13.66 -17.77 -5.38
CA LEU A 233 14.88 -17.71 -6.18
C LEU A 233 15.88 -16.71 -5.60
N LEU A 234 15.45 -15.52 -5.20
CA LEU A 234 16.32 -14.53 -4.55
C LEU A 234 16.90 -15.01 -3.22
N GLU A 235 16.19 -15.87 -2.47
CA GLU A 235 16.66 -16.42 -1.21
C GLU A 235 17.68 -17.55 -1.41
N ASN A 236 17.45 -18.43 -2.39
CA ASN A 236 18.22 -19.66 -2.58
C ASN A 236 19.33 -19.55 -3.62
N TRP A 237 19.35 -18.50 -4.46
CA TRP A 237 20.39 -18.34 -5.46
C TRP A 237 21.68 -17.79 -4.85
N GLU A 238 22.64 -18.67 -4.58
CA GLU A 238 23.93 -18.36 -3.93
C GLU A 238 24.66 -17.18 -4.61
N TRP A 239 24.58 -17.09 -5.93
CA TRP A 239 25.21 -16.02 -6.72
C TRP A 239 24.59 -14.63 -6.46
N VAL A 240 23.28 -14.55 -6.23
CA VAL A 240 22.57 -13.30 -5.92
C VAL A 240 22.90 -12.87 -4.49
N GLY A 241 22.94 -13.83 -3.56
CA GLY A 241 23.41 -13.59 -2.20
C GLY A 241 24.85 -13.08 -2.17
N ALA A 242 25.74 -13.70 -2.95
CA ALA A 242 27.15 -13.33 -3.03
C ALA A 242 27.38 -11.96 -3.68
N THR A 243 26.63 -11.59 -4.72
CA THR A 243 26.75 -10.26 -5.36
C THR A 243 26.23 -9.13 -4.48
N LEU A 244 25.13 -9.36 -3.76
CA LEU A 244 24.62 -8.43 -2.75
C LEU A 244 25.60 -8.28 -1.56
N CYS A 245 26.28 -9.35 -1.16
CA CYS A 245 27.28 -9.33 -0.08
C CYS A 245 28.65 -8.80 -0.51
N ARG A 246 29.15 -9.08 -1.73
CA ARG A 246 30.49 -8.62 -2.16
C ARG A 246 30.58 -7.11 -2.35
N ARG A 247 29.46 -6.45 -2.68
CA ARG A 247 29.42 -4.97 -2.73
C ARG A 247 29.72 -4.34 -1.35
N HIS A 248 29.64 -5.10 -0.25
CA HIS A 248 29.90 -4.65 1.13
C HIS A 248 31.38 -4.48 1.48
N GLU A 249 32.28 -5.31 0.95
CA GLU A 249 33.70 -5.24 1.31
C GLU A 249 34.41 -4.08 0.62
N GLY A 250 34.08 -3.79 -0.65
CA GLY A 250 34.72 -2.70 -1.40
C GLY A 250 34.40 -1.29 -0.87
N SER A 251 33.23 -1.10 -0.25
CA SER A 251 32.78 0.23 0.20
C SER A 251 33.26 0.62 1.60
N ARG A 252 33.51 -0.34 2.49
CA ARG A 252 34.12 -0.04 3.80
C ARG A 252 35.62 0.21 3.70
N SER A 253 36.29 -0.40 2.71
CA SER A 253 37.70 -0.12 2.42
C SER A 253 37.93 1.33 1.96
N ALA A 254 37.02 1.89 1.15
CA ALA A 254 37.13 3.28 0.68
C ALA A 254 36.79 4.33 1.76
N ALA A 255 35.88 4.03 2.69
CA ALA A 255 35.51 4.97 3.77
C ALA A 255 36.48 4.94 4.97
N GLY A 256 37.34 3.93 5.09
CA GLY A 256 38.40 3.85 6.10
C GLY A 256 39.72 4.52 5.68
N ALA A 257 39.86 4.95 4.43
CA ALA A 257 41.02 5.67 3.92
C ALA A 257 40.78 7.19 3.95
N SER A 258 40.40 7.72 5.11
CA SER A 258 40.60 9.14 5.39
C SER A 258 42.02 9.30 5.96
N PRO A 259 42.93 10.02 5.28
CA PRO A 259 44.27 10.22 5.80
C PRO A 259 44.18 11.05 7.08
N ALA A 260 44.80 10.52 8.13
CA ALA A 260 45.04 11.22 9.39
C ALA A 260 45.50 12.66 9.14
N SER A 261 44.67 13.65 9.49
CA SER A 261 45.15 15.02 9.68
C SER A 261 45.74 15.13 11.09
N GLY A 262 47.06 15.27 11.10
CA GLY A 262 47.84 16.09 12.02
C GLY A 262 47.44 16.12 13.50
N ALA A 263 48.23 15.42 14.30
CA ALA A 263 48.46 15.77 15.69
C ALA A 263 48.90 17.23 15.82
N ALA A 264 48.06 18.08 16.44
CA ALA A 264 48.49 19.32 17.07
C ALA A 264 48.36 19.13 18.59
N LYS A 265 49.51 18.85 19.20
CA LYS A 265 49.78 18.80 20.63
C LYS A 265 49.50 20.19 21.23
N VAL A 266 48.31 20.42 21.78
CA VAL A 266 48.03 21.61 22.59
C VAL A 266 48.20 21.22 24.06
N VAL A 267 49.27 21.74 24.63
CA VAL A 267 49.66 21.69 26.04
C VAL A 267 48.63 22.45 26.88
N ALA A 268 48.23 21.84 27.99
CA ALA A 268 47.39 22.45 29.01
C ALA A 268 48.09 23.65 29.67
N ALA A 269 47.36 24.76 29.81
CA ALA A 269 47.64 25.85 30.75
C ALA A 269 46.29 26.42 31.25
N PRO A 270 46.24 26.99 32.47
CA PRO A 270 45.04 27.04 33.30
C PRO A 270 44.12 28.23 33.00
N ALA A 271 42.87 28.08 33.45
CA ALA A 271 41.76 29.03 33.32
C ALA A 271 42.04 30.41 33.94
N PRO A 272 41.42 31.47 33.39
CA PRO A 272 40.92 32.58 34.17
C PRO A 272 39.39 32.51 34.28
N ALA A 273 38.92 32.64 35.52
CA ALA A 273 37.55 33.00 35.83
C ALA A 273 37.24 34.38 35.25
N LEU A 274 36.04 34.56 34.70
CA LEU A 274 35.38 35.87 34.60
C LEU A 274 33.86 35.67 34.50
N GLU A 275 33.21 36.24 35.51
CA GLU A 275 31.79 36.46 35.69
C GLU A 275 31.22 37.45 34.65
N GLY A 276 29.90 37.46 34.47
CA GLY A 276 29.15 38.54 33.81
C GLY A 276 28.34 38.05 32.60
N GLU A 277 27.12 37.57 32.81
CA GLU A 277 25.85 38.31 32.65
C GLU A 277 25.46 38.66 31.19
N LEU A 278 24.29 38.14 30.80
CA LEU A 278 23.17 38.78 30.08
C LEU A 278 22.63 38.05 28.84
N ALA A 279 21.40 37.58 29.05
CA ALA A 279 20.22 37.73 28.19
C ALA A 279 20.19 37.14 26.77
N GLY A 280 19.16 36.31 26.54
CA GLY A 280 18.39 36.42 25.29
C GLY A 280 17.94 35.11 24.66
N ALA A 281 16.67 34.74 24.96
CA ALA A 281 15.66 34.23 24.03
C ALA A 281 15.98 32.97 23.19
N SER A 282 15.38 31.82 23.54
CA SER A 282 14.13 31.28 22.95
C SER A 282 14.37 30.50 21.63
N SER A 283 13.82 29.32 21.34
CA SER A 283 12.91 28.42 22.05
C SER A 283 12.79 27.17 21.16
N GLN A 284 13.11 26.00 21.71
CA GLN A 284 12.48 24.74 21.27
C GLN A 284 11.20 24.56 22.09
N PRO A 285 10.21 23.81 21.57
CA PRO A 285 9.75 22.70 22.39
C PRO A 285 9.50 21.40 21.63
N ARG A 286 10.06 20.33 22.19
CA ARG A 286 9.50 18.97 22.19
C ARG A 286 8.19 19.00 22.98
N ALA A 287 7.13 18.40 22.45
CA ALA A 287 5.94 18.05 23.22
C ALA A 287 5.95 16.52 23.47
N ALA A 288 5.96 16.16 24.75
CA ALA A 288 5.66 14.83 25.25
C ALA A 288 4.41 14.89 26.15
N ALA A 289 3.70 13.76 26.16
CA ALA A 289 2.45 13.44 26.81
C ALA A 289 2.29 13.81 28.30
N ALA A 290 1.03 14.03 28.71
CA ALA A 290 0.36 13.52 29.92
C ALA A 290 -0.99 14.25 30.08
N SER A 291 -2.13 13.56 30.13
CA SER A 291 -2.73 12.95 31.33
C SER A 291 -3.10 13.98 32.41
N GLY A 292 -4.39 14.05 32.74
CA GLY A 292 -4.89 14.87 33.84
C GLY A 292 -6.41 14.85 33.96
N ALA A 293 -6.92 13.88 34.71
CA ALA A 293 -8.29 13.83 35.22
C ALA A 293 -8.45 14.72 36.48
N ALA A 294 -9.62 15.34 36.65
CA ALA A 294 -10.24 15.73 37.93
C ALA A 294 -11.66 16.24 37.60
N VAL A 295 -12.75 15.54 37.92
CA VAL A 295 -13.39 15.43 39.25
C VAL A 295 -13.62 16.79 39.91
N ARG A 296 -14.87 17.27 39.86
CA ARG A 296 -15.50 18.05 40.93
C ARG A 296 -16.97 17.66 41.05
N ALA A 297 -17.34 17.32 42.27
CA ALA A 297 -18.67 17.03 42.75
C ALA A 297 -19.18 18.20 43.61
N ALA A 298 -20.50 18.19 43.84
CA ALA A 298 -21.28 18.98 44.81
C ALA A 298 -21.41 20.47 44.46
N ASP A 299 -22.55 21.14 44.63
CA ASP A 299 -23.66 21.01 45.59
C ASP A 299 -24.91 21.72 44.98
N ARG A 300 -26.17 21.28 45.21
CA ARG A 300 -27.22 21.97 46.01
C ARG A 300 -27.54 23.43 45.59
N ASP A 301 -28.76 23.94 45.49
CA ASP A 301 -30.09 23.64 46.03
C ASP A 301 -31.15 24.38 45.15
N GLU A 302 -32.40 23.94 45.26
CA GLU A 302 -33.69 24.69 45.30
C GLU A 302 -33.87 26.00 44.49
N GLU A 303 -34.86 26.05 43.59
CA GLU A 303 -36.14 26.81 43.73
C GLU A 303 -36.95 26.83 42.40
N GLU A 304 -38.28 26.70 42.58
CA GLU A 304 -39.43 26.76 41.62
C GLU A 304 -39.69 25.60 40.63
#